data_AF-A0A1V5Q3N1-F1
#
_entry.id   AF-A0A1V5Q3N1-F1
#
_cell.length_a   1.000
_cell.length_b   1.000
_cell.length_c   1.000
_cell.angle_alpha   90.00
_cell.angle_beta   90.00
_cell.angle_gamma   90.00
#
_symmetry.space_group_name_H-M   'P 1'
#
loop_
_entity.id
_entity.type
_entity.pdbx_description
1 polymer ?
#
loop_
_entity_poly.entity_id
_entity_poly.type
_entity_poly.pdbx_seq_one_letter_code
_entity_poly.pdbx_strand_id
1 'polypeptide(L)'
;MTEDFGCDPKDISAYIGPGICRDHYEVSKDVADEFIEKYSWEGSFEVVTPIPGSDEKYLLDLHHACYINILRSGVPSEKIFLTDICTCCNPDLLFSHRFTGGQRGGLCGFMMKKDLVKHDNTGHIE
;
A
#
# COMPACT_ATOMS: atom_id res chain seq x y z
N MET A 1 12.42 -10.86 -3.33
CA MET A 1 12.50 -11.64 -2.07
C MET A 1 12.85 -13.09 -2.34
N THR A 2 12.07 -13.82 -3.16
CA THR A 2 12.41 -15.22 -3.48
C THR A 2 13.65 -15.33 -4.36
N GLU A 3 13.74 -14.59 -5.46
CA GLU A 3 14.89 -14.65 -6.38
C GLU A 3 16.19 -14.17 -5.73
N ASP A 4 16.19 -12.97 -5.14
CA ASP A 4 17.41 -12.36 -4.60
C ASP A 4 17.83 -12.86 -3.21
N PHE A 5 16.88 -13.34 -2.40
CA PHE A 5 17.13 -13.67 -0.98
C PHE A 5 16.70 -15.10 -0.59
N GLY A 6 16.16 -15.88 -1.52
CA GLY A 6 15.74 -17.26 -1.26
C GLY A 6 14.58 -17.41 -0.26
N CYS A 7 13.81 -16.34 -0.01
CA CYS A 7 12.71 -16.39 0.96
C CYS A 7 11.54 -17.24 0.43
N ASP A 8 10.98 -18.09 1.29
CA ASP A 8 9.64 -18.66 1.08
C ASP A 8 8.60 -17.55 1.33
N PRO A 9 7.73 -17.22 0.36
CA PRO A 9 6.64 -16.27 0.55
C PRO A 9 5.77 -16.54 1.79
N LYS A 10 5.66 -17.80 2.21
CA LYS A 10 4.93 -18.20 3.42
C LYS A 10 5.53 -17.66 4.71
N ASP A 11 6.81 -17.30 4.71
CA ASP A 11 7.50 -16.73 5.87
C ASP A 11 7.51 -15.20 5.86
N ILE A 12 6.99 -14.57 4.80
CA ILE A 12 6.93 -13.12 4.67
C ILE A 12 5.68 -12.59 5.35
N SER A 13 5.83 -11.47 6.08
CA SER A 13 4.72 -10.63 6.52
C SER A 13 4.80 -9.29 5.79
N ALA A 14 3.67 -8.81 5.29
CA ALA A 14 3.60 -7.57 4.51
C ALA A 14 2.63 -6.60 5.16
N TYR A 15 3.00 -5.32 5.20
CA TYR A 15 2.16 -4.25 5.73
C TYR A 15 1.94 -3.20 4.64
N ILE A 16 0.68 -2.93 4.32
CA ILE A 16 0.27 -1.85 3.42
C ILE A 16 -0.11 -0.66 4.30
N GLY A 17 0.77 0.34 4.34
CA GLY A 17 0.64 1.50 5.20
C GLY A 17 -0.29 2.60 4.68
N PRO A 18 -0.41 3.73 5.42
CA PRO A 18 -1.30 4.82 5.09
C PRO A 18 -1.09 5.32 3.66
N GLY A 19 -2.17 5.30 2.88
CA GLY A 19 -2.20 5.70 1.48
C GLY A 19 -3.46 6.51 1.19
N ILE A 20 -3.69 6.91 -0.05
CA ILE A 20 -4.99 7.50 -0.42
C ILE A 20 -6.00 6.38 -0.65
N CYS A 21 -7.19 6.47 -0.02
CA CYS A 21 -8.23 5.47 -0.21
C CYS A 21 -8.97 5.66 -1.54
N ARG A 22 -9.69 4.62 -1.96
CA ARG A 22 -10.52 4.59 -3.18
C ARG A 22 -11.40 5.82 -3.32
N ASP A 23 -12.15 6.16 -2.28
CA ASP A 23 -13.15 7.25 -2.30
C ASP A 23 -12.56 8.64 -2.60
N HIS A 24 -11.25 8.81 -2.40
CA HIS A 24 -10.55 10.09 -2.63
C HIS A 24 -9.54 10.02 -3.79
N TYR A 25 -9.41 8.85 -4.43
CA TYR A 25 -8.46 8.65 -5.51
C TYR A 25 -9.17 8.53 -6.86
N GLU A 26 -9.69 9.67 -7.30
CA GLU A 26 -10.17 9.84 -8.66
C GLU A 26 -9.00 9.87 -9.65
N VAL A 27 -9.12 9.04 -10.68
CA VAL A 27 -8.20 8.96 -11.81
C VAL A 27 -8.94 9.12 -13.13
N SER A 28 -8.20 9.48 -14.18
CA SER A 28 -8.70 9.55 -15.55
C SER A 28 -8.85 8.16 -16.18
N LYS A 29 -9.60 8.10 -17.27
CA LYS A 29 -9.87 6.86 -18.02
C LYS A 29 -8.61 6.11 -18.46
N ASP A 30 -7.60 6.81 -18.95
CA ASP A 30 -6.33 6.21 -19.40
C ASP A 30 -5.64 5.43 -18.26
N VAL A 31 -5.61 6.01 -17.06
CA VAL A 31 -5.08 5.32 -15.87
C VAL A 31 -5.99 4.17 -15.47
N ALA A 32 -7.31 4.35 -15.51
CA ALA A 32 -8.26 3.30 -15.18
C ALA A 32 -8.13 2.08 -16.11
N ASP A 33 -7.99 2.30 -17.42
CA ASP A 33 -7.86 1.26 -18.44
C ASP A 33 -6.62 0.38 -18.19
N GLU A 34 -5.48 0.98 -17.86
CA GLU A 34 -4.24 0.26 -17.50
C GLU A 34 -4.42 -0.68 -16.30
N PHE A 35 -5.19 -0.24 -15.30
CA PHE A 35 -5.50 -1.09 -14.15
C PHE A 35 -6.53 -2.16 -14.53
N ILE A 36 -7.59 -1.82 -15.26
CA ILE A 36 -8.58 -2.80 -15.72
C ILE A 36 -7.90 -3.92 -16.52
N GLU A 37 -6.98 -3.60 -17.42
CA GLU A 37 -6.24 -4.60 -18.20
C GLU A 37 -5.45 -5.55 -17.29
N LYS A 38 -4.67 -5.01 -16.34
CA LYS A 38 -3.81 -5.79 -15.44
C LYS A 38 -4.59 -6.58 -14.37
N TYR A 39 -5.79 -6.12 -14.04
CA TYR A 39 -6.68 -6.67 -13.01
C TYR A 39 -7.98 -7.21 -13.63
N SER A 40 -7.89 -7.78 -14.83
CA SER A 40 -9.04 -8.35 -15.57
C SER A 40 -9.34 -9.82 -15.23
N TRP A 41 -8.56 -10.44 -14.34
CA TRP A 41 -8.63 -11.87 -14.02
C TRP A 41 -9.47 -12.15 -12.76
N GLU A 42 -9.92 -13.40 -12.62
CA GLU A 42 -10.84 -13.85 -11.57
C GLU A 42 -10.31 -13.60 -10.14
N GLY A 43 -10.96 -12.70 -9.40
CA GLY A 43 -10.57 -12.34 -8.02
C GLY A 43 -9.89 -10.97 -7.89
N SER A 44 -9.77 -10.21 -8.98
CA SER A 44 -9.31 -8.82 -8.98
C SER A 44 -10.38 -7.76 -9.24
N PHE A 45 -11.64 -8.21 -9.25
CA PHE A 45 -12.79 -7.33 -9.28
C PHE A 45 -12.69 -6.30 -8.14
N GLU A 46 -13.08 -5.05 -8.43
CA GLU A 46 -13.12 -3.91 -7.49
C GLU A 46 -11.85 -3.05 -7.33
N VAL A 47 -10.74 -3.29 -8.06
CA VAL A 47 -9.62 -2.32 -8.04
C VAL A 47 -10.01 -0.97 -8.64
N VAL A 48 -10.85 -0.97 -9.68
CA VAL A 48 -11.35 0.24 -10.35
C VAL A 48 -12.87 0.27 -10.26
N THR A 49 -13.42 1.40 -9.83
CA THR A 49 -14.87 1.62 -9.75
C THR A 49 -15.27 2.80 -10.63
N PRO A 50 -16.18 2.65 -11.60
CA PRO A 50 -16.66 3.79 -12.39
C PRO A 50 -17.47 4.76 -11.53
N ILE A 51 -17.35 6.06 -11.79
CA ILE A 51 -18.16 7.07 -11.10
C ILE A 51 -19.50 7.22 -11.83
N PRO A 52 -20.65 7.03 -11.17
CA PRO A 52 -21.95 7.20 -11.81
C PRO A 52 -22.11 8.59 -12.46
N GLY A 53 -22.46 8.62 -13.75
CA GLY A 53 -22.64 9.87 -14.49
C GLY A 53 -21.36 10.48 -15.07
N SER A 54 -20.23 9.78 -15.01
CA SER A 54 -18.98 10.16 -15.69
C SER A 54 -18.43 9.00 -16.50
N ASP A 55 -18.13 9.24 -17.78
CA ASP A 55 -17.46 8.26 -18.65
C ASP A 55 -15.93 8.41 -18.62
N GLU A 56 -15.41 9.45 -17.96
CA GLU A 56 -14.00 9.85 -18.01
C GLU A 56 -13.28 9.70 -16.66
N LYS A 57 -14.03 9.42 -15.58
CA LYS A 57 -13.53 9.42 -14.20
C LYS A 57 -13.88 8.14 -13.46
N TYR A 58 -12.90 7.65 -12.73
CA TYR A 58 -12.96 6.39 -12.00
C TYR A 58 -12.34 6.56 -10.62
N LEU A 59 -12.80 5.78 -9.65
CA LEU A 59 -12.16 5.64 -8.35
C LEU A 59 -11.22 4.43 -8.38
N LEU A 60 -9.98 4.63 -7.96
CA LEU A 60 -8.94 3.59 -7.98
C LEU A 60 -8.55 3.20 -6.55
N ASP A 61 -8.60 1.90 -6.26
CA ASP A 61 -8.20 1.32 -4.98
C ASP A 61 -6.76 0.81 -5.02
N LEU A 62 -5.82 1.70 -4.72
CA LEU A 62 -4.40 1.33 -4.66
C LEU A 62 -4.09 0.35 -3.53
N HIS A 63 -4.80 0.45 -2.41
CA HIS A 63 -4.61 -0.44 -1.26
C HIS A 63 -4.97 -1.88 -1.65
N HIS A 64 -6.12 -2.06 -2.29
CA HIS A 64 -6.55 -3.37 -2.78
C HIS A 64 -5.65 -3.89 -3.91
N ALA A 65 -5.21 -3.03 -4.84
CA ALA A 65 -4.25 -3.39 -5.88
C ALA A 65 -2.93 -3.94 -5.28
N CYS A 66 -2.39 -3.27 -4.25
CA CYS A 66 -1.21 -3.74 -3.52
C CYS A 66 -1.46 -5.08 -2.83
N TYR A 67 -2.61 -5.22 -2.15
CA TYR A 67 -3.00 -6.46 -1.46
C TYR A 67 -3.03 -7.64 -2.44
N ILE A 68 -3.68 -7.49 -3.58
CA ILE A 68 -3.77 -8.50 -4.64
C ILE A 68 -2.38 -8.89 -5.14
N ASN A 69 -1.50 -7.91 -5.39
CA ASN A 69 -0.15 -8.18 -5.87
C ASN A 69 0.66 -9.00 -4.87
N ILE A 70 0.55 -8.67 -3.58
CA ILE A 70 1.23 -9.39 -2.49
C ILE A 70 0.66 -10.81 -2.35
N LEU A 71 -0.67 -10.96 -2.35
CA LEU A 71 -1.34 -12.25 -2.26
C LEU A 71 -0.89 -13.19 -3.40
N ARG A 72 -0.85 -12.68 -4.64
CA ARG A 72 -0.40 -13.44 -5.82
C ARG A 72 1.07 -13.80 -5.81
N SER A 73 1.89 -13.09 -5.04
CA SER A 73 3.30 -13.46 -4.83
C SER A 73 3.48 -14.68 -3.93
N GLY A 74 2.38 -15.20 -3.35
CA GLY A 74 2.38 -16.40 -2.51
C GLY A 74 2.37 -16.12 -1.00
N VAL A 75 2.30 -14.85 -0.59
CA VAL A 75 2.16 -14.48 0.83
C VAL A 75 0.75 -14.84 1.31
N PRO A 76 0.60 -15.62 2.40
CA PRO A 76 -0.70 -15.97 2.94
C PRO A 76 -1.50 -14.74 3.38
N SER A 77 -2.80 -14.71 3.12
CA SER A 77 -3.68 -13.56 3.43
C SER A 77 -3.61 -13.11 4.89
N GLU A 78 -3.47 -14.06 5.82
CA GLU A 78 -3.33 -13.81 7.26
C GLU A 78 -2.03 -13.13 7.66
N LYS A 79 -1.06 -13.04 6.74
CA LYS A 79 0.21 -12.31 6.90
C LYS A 79 0.26 -11.01 6.10
N ILE A 80 -0.85 -10.61 5.48
CA ILE A 80 -0.98 -9.33 4.78
C ILE A 80 -1.84 -8.40 5.63
N PHE A 81 -1.22 -7.36 6.16
CA PHE A 81 -1.85 -6.39 7.03
C PHE A 81 -2.14 -5.13 6.24
N LEU A 82 -3.43 -4.80 6.08
CA LEU A 82 -3.90 -3.61 5.39
C LEU A 82 -4.37 -2.57 6.40
N THR A 83 -3.91 -1.33 6.26
CA THR A 83 -4.44 -0.20 7.03
C THR A 83 -5.80 0.27 6.50
N ASP A 84 -6.60 0.84 7.38
CA ASP A 84 -7.81 1.59 7.08
C ASP A 84 -7.59 3.12 7.06
N ILE A 85 -6.33 3.57 7.17
CA ILE A 85 -6.00 4.99 7.30
C ILE A 85 -5.75 5.63 5.92
N CYS A 86 -6.60 6.61 5.58
CA CYS A 86 -6.44 7.43 4.38
C CYS A 86 -5.68 8.73 4.67
N THR A 87 -4.62 9.00 3.91
CA THR A 87 -3.87 10.27 3.98
C THR A 87 -4.73 11.49 3.64
N CYS A 88 -5.71 11.36 2.73
CA CYS A 88 -6.61 12.46 2.36
C CYS A 88 -7.71 12.71 3.40
N CYS A 89 -8.21 11.66 4.07
CA CYS A 89 -9.23 11.80 5.12
C CYS A 89 -8.66 12.31 6.45
N ASN A 90 -7.35 12.18 6.66
CA ASN A 90 -6.69 12.51 7.93
C ASN A 90 -5.63 13.61 7.75
N PRO A 91 -5.98 14.78 7.16
CA PRO A 91 -5.00 15.81 6.80
C PRO A 91 -4.35 16.49 8.02
N ASP A 92 -5.00 16.45 9.19
CA ASP A 92 -4.46 16.97 10.45
C ASP A 92 -3.30 16.12 11.00
N LEU A 93 -3.22 14.85 10.58
CA LEU A 93 -2.25 13.88 11.06
C LEU A 93 -1.22 13.48 9.98
N LEU A 94 -1.62 13.54 8.70
CA LEU A 94 -0.86 12.98 7.59
C LEU A 94 -0.79 13.98 6.43
N PHE A 95 0.40 14.10 5.81
CA PHE A 95 0.52 14.86 4.58
C PHE A 95 -0.19 14.15 3.42
N SER A 96 -1.03 14.88 2.68
CA SER A 96 -1.68 14.40 1.46
C SER A 96 -1.46 15.36 0.31
N HIS A 97 -0.88 14.84 -0.78
CA HIS A 97 -0.72 15.59 -2.02
C HIS A 97 -2.08 15.97 -2.64
N ARG A 98 -3.06 15.07 -2.56
CA ARG A 98 -4.41 15.31 -3.11
C ARG A 98 -5.13 16.41 -2.32
N PHE A 99 -5.11 16.33 -0.99
CA PHE A 99 -5.80 17.29 -0.13
C PHE A 99 -5.24 18.71 -0.28
N THR A 100 -3.92 18.82 -0.35
CA THR A 100 -3.21 20.13 -0.40
C THR A 100 -3.06 20.69 -1.81
N GLY A 101 -3.54 20.00 -2.85
CA GLY A 101 -3.30 20.41 -4.24
C GLY A 101 -1.81 20.47 -4.61
N GLY A 102 -0.99 19.63 -3.98
CA GLY A 102 0.45 19.49 -4.26
C GLY A 102 1.39 20.20 -3.28
N GLN A 103 0.90 21.07 -2.41
CA GLN A 103 1.73 21.79 -1.43
C GLN A 103 1.81 21.07 -0.09
N ARG A 104 2.73 20.11 0.04
CA ARG A 104 2.82 19.24 1.23
C ARG A 104 4.25 18.82 1.58
N GLY A 105 4.43 18.31 2.81
CA GLY A 105 5.65 17.61 3.25
C GLY A 105 5.66 16.10 2.96
N GLY A 106 6.76 15.41 3.25
CA GLY A 106 6.87 13.96 3.09
C GLY A 106 6.41 13.18 4.31
N LEU A 107 5.90 11.96 4.09
CA LEU A 107 5.79 10.93 5.12
C LEU A 107 6.83 9.84 4.81
N CYS A 108 7.27 9.12 5.84
CA CYS A 108 8.24 8.03 5.68
C CYS A 108 7.77 6.81 6.47
N GLY A 109 7.58 5.68 5.76
CA GLY A 109 7.49 4.38 6.38
C GLY A 109 8.89 3.80 6.55
N PHE A 110 9.27 3.42 7.76
CA PHE A 110 10.55 2.78 8.04
C PHE A 110 10.32 1.47 8.79
N MET A 111 11.16 0.49 8.46
CA MET A 111 11.22 -0.79 9.16
C MET A 111 12.69 -1.13 9.34
N MET A 112 13.07 -1.52 10.54
CA MET A 112 14.43 -1.96 10.83
C MET A 112 14.38 -3.16 11.77
N LYS A 113 15.35 -4.06 11.61
CA LYS A 113 15.65 -5.02 12.65
C LYS A 113 16.25 -4.24 13.82
N LYS A 114 15.70 -4.43 15.01
CA LYS A 114 16.35 -3.93 16.22
C LYS A 114 17.62 -4.74 16.45
N ASP A 115 18.77 -4.09 16.41
CA ASP A 115 19.99 -4.71 16.90
C ASP A 115 19.86 -4.87 18.41
N LEU A 116 19.89 -6.12 18.88
CA LEU A 116 19.94 -6.42 20.30
C LEU A 116 21.38 -6.17 20.75
N VAL A 117 21.72 -4.90 21.02
CA VAL A 117 22.90 -4.60 21.84
C VAL A 117 22.62 -5.17 23.22
N LYS A 118 23.32 -6.24 23.57
CA LYS A 118 23.35 -6.72 24.95
C LYS A 118 24.08 -5.65 25.75
N HIS A 119 23.35 -4.78 26.42
CA HIS A 119 23.95 -3.99 27.49
C HIS A 119 24.31 -4.97 28.59
N ASP A 120 25.59 -5.35 28.68
CA ASP A 120 26.12 -5.74 29.96
C ASP A 120 26.03 -4.52 30.89
N ASN A 121 25.77 -4.74 32.18
CA ASN A 121 25.79 -3.65 33.17
C ASN A 121 27.23 -3.14 33.44
N THR A 122 28.19 -3.47 32.57
CA THR A 122 29.61 -3.12 32.69
C THR A 122 30.08 -2.08 31.69
N GLY A 123 29.22 -1.63 30.76
CA GLY A 123 29.52 -0.52 29.86
C GLY A 123 30.55 -0.84 28.79
N HIS A 124 30.73 -2.13 28.46
CA HIS A 124 31.58 -2.55 27.37
C HIS A 124 30.72 -3.00 26.18
N ILE A 125 31.08 -2.52 24.99
CA ILE A 125 30.46 -2.91 23.73
C ILE A 125 31.40 -3.96 23.13
N GLU A 126 30.97 -5.23 23.10
CA GLU A 126 31.56 -6.25 22.20
C GLU A 126 30.93 -6.17 20.80
#